data_AF-A0A946WRD7-F1
#
_entry.id   AF-A0A946WRD7-F1
#
_cell.length_a   1.000
_cell.length_b   1.000
_cell.length_c   1.000
_cell.angle_alpha   90.00
_cell.angle_beta   90.00
_cell.angle_gamma   90.00
#
_symmetry.space_group_name_H-M   'P 1'
#
loop_
_entity.id
_entity.type
_entity.pdbx_description
1 polymer ?
#
loop_
_entity_poly.entity_id
_entity_poly.type
_entity_poly.pdbx_seq_one_letter_code
_entity_poly.pdbx_strand_id
1 'polypeptide(L)'
;MPDYADKSVKFVSVNTRDPKGQVKAEIKRYKINYPVHLGRGQKITEKFKVMKLPRLILIKSDGTIYKDVMFMKAKELKAEIDMLLAEVSVSSEETPDVPESDNASEEMKK
;
A
#
# COMPACT_ATOMS: atom_id res chain seq x y z
N MET A 1 -4.58 15.70 1.65
CA MET A 1 -3.31 15.01 1.96
C MET A 1 -2.44 15.06 0.72
N PRO A 2 -1.50 16.03 0.64
CA PRO A 2 -0.62 16.19 -0.53
C PRO A 2 0.50 15.13 -0.58
N ASP A 3 1.03 14.70 0.57
CA ASP A 3 2.36 14.05 0.67
C ASP A 3 2.53 12.66 0.03
N TYR A 4 1.45 12.00 -0.40
CA TYR A 4 1.48 10.66 -0.98
C TYR A 4 0.78 10.54 -2.33
N ALA A 5 0.20 11.64 -2.86
CA ALA A 5 -0.48 11.60 -4.15
C ALA A 5 0.48 11.31 -5.31
N ASP A 6 1.72 11.79 -5.20
CA ASP A 6 2.80 11.57 -6.17
C ASP A 6 3.61 10.29 -5.88
N LYS A 7 3.22 9.54 -4.84
CA LYS A 7 3.86 8.28 -4.44
C LYS A 7 2.96 7.12 -4.85
N SER A 8 3.52 5.92 -5.00
CA SER A 8 2.82 4.68 -5.37
C SER A 8 1.78 4.18 -4.36
N VAL A 9 1.32 5.04 -3.45
CA VAL A 9 0.38 4.74 -2.37
C VAL A 9 -1.04 5.07 -2.80
N LYS A 10 -1.92 4.07 -2.73
CA LYS A 10 -3.35 4.24 -3.06
C LYS A 10 -4.19 4.19 -1.79
N PHE A 11 -5.01 5.22 -1.58
CA PHE A 11 -6.00 5.26 -0.50
C PHE A 11 -7.36 4.87 -1.04
N VAL A 12 -8.04 3.97 -0.35
CA VAL A 12 -9.42 3.57 -0.65
C VAL A 12 -10.17 3.43 0.68
N SER A 13 -11.38 3.96 0.74
CA SER A 13 -12.29 3.75 1.86
C SER A 13 -13.50 2.94 1.43
N VAL A 14 -13.99 2.09 2.32
CA VAL A 14 -15.20 1.30 2.10
C VAL A 14 -16.18 1.56 3.23
N ASN A 15 -17.33 2.15 2.90
CA ASN A 15 -18.42 2.30 3.84
C ASN A 15 -19.31 1.06 3.79
N THR A 16 -19.39 0.32 4.90
CA THR A 16 -20.15 -0.93 5.00
C THR A 16 -21.55 -0.77 5.59
N ARG A 17 -21.89 0.42 6.11
CA ARG A 17 -23.12 0.65 6.88
C ARG A 17 -24.12 1.60 6.22
N ASP A 18 -23.76 2.29 5.14
CA ASP A 18 -24.45 3.48 4.60
C ASP A 18 -25.98 3.42 4.74
N PRO A 19 -26.53 4.03 5.80
CA PRO A 19 -27.93 3.82 6.12
C PRO A 19 -28.83 4.72 5.28
N LYS A 20 -28.35 5.84 4.72
CA LYS A 20 -29.20 6.89 4.10
C LYS A 20 -28.51 7.75 3.02
N GLY A 21 -27.48 7.26 2.32
CA GLY A 21 -26.80 8.02 1.26
C GLY A 21 -25.93 9.17 1.78
N GLN A 22 -25.58 9.17 3.06
CA GLN A 22 -24.81 10.23 3.70
C GLN A 22 -23.35 10.25 3.25
N VAL A 23 -22.86 9.14 2.69
CA VAL A 23 -21.48 9.02 2.22
C VAL A 23 -21.10 10.15 1.25
N LYS A 24 -21.98 10.51 0.32
CA LYS A 24 -21.72 11.63 -0.63
C LYS A 24 -21.59 12.97 0.11
N ALA A 25 -22.41 13.22 1.12
CA ALA A 25 -22.35 14.43 1.92
C ALA A 25 -21.04 14.50 2.72
N GLU A 26 -20.61 13.39 3.33
CA GLU A 26 -19.36 13.34 4.10
C GLU A 26 -18.11 13.48 3.23
N ILE A 27 -18.10 12.88 2.03
CA ILE A 27 -17.02 13.09 1.05
C ILE A 27 -16.86 14.59 0.75
N LYS A 28 -17.96 15.29 0.48
CA LYS A 28 -17.95 16.73 0.22
C LYS A 28 -17.52 17.53 1.45
N ARG A 29 -18.07 17.20 2.63
CA ARG A 29 -17.83 17.91 3.89
C ARG A 29 -16.37 17.84 4.32
N TYR A 30 -15.77 16.65 4.26
CA TYR A 30 -14.39 16.41 4.69
C TYR A 30 -13.38 16.54 3.55
N LYS A 31 -13.82 16.94 2.35
CA LYS A 31 -12.98 17.09 1.16
C LYS A 31 -12.17 15.81 0.87
N ILE A 32 -12.81 14.66 1.00
CA ILE A 32 -12.18 13.37 0.73
C ILE A 32 -11.87 13.32 -0.76
N ASN A 33 -10.59 13.19 -1.09
CA ASN A 33 -10.07 13.25 -2.45
C ASN A 33 -9.60 11.89 -2.99
N TYR A 34 -9.95 10.80 -2.30
CA TYR A 34 -9.65 9.43 -2.69
C TYR A 34 -10.95 8.62 -2.86
N PRO A 35 -10.93 7.50 -3.60
CA PRO A 35 -12.12 6.67 -3.83
C PRO A 35 -12.77 6.19 -2.54
N VAL A 36 -14.11 6.31 -2.48
CA VAL A 36 -14.94 5.76 -1.40
C VAL A 36 -16.00 4.85 -2.01
N HIS A 37 -15.97 3.56 -1.67
CA HIS A 37 -16.91 2.56 -2.15
C HIS A 37 -18.00 2.28 -1.13
N LEU A 38 -19.20 1.94 -1.62
CA LEU A 38 -20.31 1.46 -0.81
C LEU A 38 -20.27 -0.07 -0.79
N GLY A 39 -19.92 -0.64 0.36
CA GLY A 39 -19.74 -2.08 0.56
C GLY A 39 -21.00 -2.85 0.95
N ARG A 40 -22.18 -2.23 0.87
CA ARG A 40 -23.44 -2.83 1.30
C ARG A 40 -23.74 -4.09 0.46
N GLY A 41 -24.02 -5.21 1.12
CA GLY A 41 -24.39 -6.47 0.47
C GLY A 41 -23.23 -7.30 -0.11
N GLN A 42 -21.99 -6.79 -0.11
CA GLN A 42 -20.86 -7.46 -0.76
C GLN A 42 -20.04 -8.38 0.18
N LYS A 43 -20.55 -8.72 1.36
CA LYS A 43 -19.86 -9.56 2.38
C LYS A 43 -18.43 -9.10 2.71
N ILE A 44 -18.11 -7.82 2.50
CA ILE A 44 -16.78 -7.26 2.74
C ILE A 44 -16.39 -7.40 4.21
N THR A 45 -17.35 -7.21 5.11
CA THR A 45 -17.16 -7.42 6.55
C THR A 45 -16.82 -8.87 6.90
N GLU A 46 -17.31 -9.85 6.13
CA GLU A 46 -16.96 -11.28 6.32
C GLU A 46 -15.57 -11.56 5.76
N LYS A 47 -15.30 -11.14 4.52
CA LYS A 47 -14.02 -11.40 3.82
C LYS A 47 -12.82 -10.79 4.54
N PHE A 48 -12.98 -9.56 5.06
CA PHE A 48 -11.94 -8.85 5.81
C PHE A 48 -12.13 -8.95 7.33
N LYS A 49 -13.08 -9.75 7.81
CA LYS A 49 -13.39 -9.95 9.25
C LYS A 49 -13.56 -8.63 10.02
N VAL A 50 -14.15 -7.62 9.37
CA VAL A 50 -14.36 -6.28 9.94
C VAL A 50 -15.61 -6.27 10.81
N MET A 51 -15.42 -6.51 12.11
CA MET A 51 -16.50 -6.53 13.10
C MET A 51 -16.75 -5.16 13.76
N LYS A 52 -15.75 -4.28 13.77
CA LYS A 52 -15.79 -2.94 14.39
C LYS A 52 -15.23 -1.90 13.42
N LEU A 53 -15.80 -0.69 13.48
CA LEU A 53 -15.39 0.46 12.67
C LEU A 53 -14.83 1.57 13.58
N PRO A 54 -13.86 2.38 13.11
CA PRO A 54 -13.12 2.21 11.85
C PRO A 54 -12.21 0.97 11.88
N ARG A 55 -11.78 0.53 10.70
CA ARG A 55 -10.73 -0.49 10.53
C ARG A 55 -9.77 0.01 9.46
N LEU A 56 -8.48 0.01 9.78
CA LEU A 56 -7.39 0.43 8.92
C LEU A 56 -6.58 -0.80 8.53
N ILE A 57 -6.45 -1.02 7.22
CA ILE A 57 -5.67 -2.12 6.66
C ILE A 57 -4.59 -1.52 5.77
N LEU A 58 -3.34 -1.91 6.00
CA LEU A 58 -2.19 -1.60 5.16
C LEU A 58 -1.84 -2.84 4.35
N ILE A 59 -1.78 -2.71 3.03
CA ILE A 59 -1.52 -3.79 2.08
C ILE A 59 -0.26 -3.43 1.29
N LYS A 60 0.70 -4.35 1.22
CA LYS A 60 1.92 -4.21 0.42
C LYS A 60 1.59 -4.32 -1.08
N SER A 61 2.54 -3.95 -1.94
CA SER A 61 2.38 -3.99 -3.41
C SER A 61 2.14 -5.40 -3.95
N ASP A 62 2.63 -6.43 -3.26
CA ASP A 62 2.42 -7.85 -3.56
C ASP A 62 1.02 -8.37 -3.16
N GLY A 63 0.19 -7.53 -2.52
CA GLY A 63 -1.14 -7.88 -2.02
C GLY A 63 -1.17 -8.46 -0.61
N THR A 64 -0.03 -8.60 0.07
CA THR A 64 0.05 -9.11 1.44
C THR A 64 -0.43 -8.06 2.45
N ILE A 65 -1.25 -8.48 3.42
CA ILE A 65 -1.67 -7.59 4.52
C ILE A 65 -0.47 -7.36 5.45
N TYR A 66 0.01 -6.13 5.52
CA TYR A 66 1.09 -5.71 6.41
C TYR A 66 0.57 -5.43 7.83
N LYS A 67 -0.53 -4.67 7.94
CA LYS A 67 -1.17 -4.34 9.22
C LYS A 67 -2.68 -4.31 9.09
N ASP A 68 -3.35 -4.74 10.16
CA ASP A 68 -4.81 -4.74 10.25
C ASP A 68 -5.28 -4.31 11.65
N VAL A 69 -5.49 -3.00 11.83
CA VAL A 69 -5.76 -2.36 13.13
C VAL A 69 -7.06 -1.58 13.13
N MET A 70 -7.61 -1.27 14.31
CA MET A 70 -8.84 -0.47 14.40
C MET A 70 -8.58 1.01 14.04
N PHE A 71 -7.50 1.56 14.57
CA PHE A 71 -7.15 2.96 14.41
C PHE A 71 -5.63 3.13 14.56
N MET A 72 -5.09 4.17 13.92
CA MET A 72 -3.70 4.58 14.04
C MET A 72 -3.63 6.11 13.93
N LYS A 73 -2.74 6.75 14.70
CA LYS A 73 -2.57 8.20 14.60
C LYS A 73 -1.91 8.55 13.27
N ALA A 74 -2.20 9.74 12.73
CA ALA A 74 -1.67 10.16 11.44
C ALA A 74 -0.13 10.12 11.37
N LYS A 75 0.58 10.51 12.44
CA LYS A 75 2.04 10.47 12.50
C LYS A 75 2.59 9.04 12.44
N GLU A 76 1.94 8.11 13.13
CA GLU A 76 2.30 6.69 13.11
C GLU A 76 2.03 6.11 11.72
N LEU A 77 0.85 6.35 11.16
CA LEU A 77 0.49 5.89 9.82
C LEU A 77 1.47 6.40 8.75
N LYS A 78 1.89 7.67 8.86
CA LYS A 78 2.91 8.25 7.98
C LYS A 78 4.22 7.45 8.06
N ALA A 79 4.70 7.17 9.27
CA ALA A 79 5.95 6.43 9.47
C ALA A 79 5.87 5.00 8.91
N GLU A 80 4.74 4.32 9.07
CA GLU A 80 4.51 2.98 8.50
C GLU A 80 4.55 2.99 6.97
N ILE A 81 3.89 3.97 6.34
CA ILE A 81 3.88 4.10 4.88
C ILE A 81 5.29 4.41 4.36
N ASP A 82 6.01 5.32 5.02
CA ASP A 82 7.38 5.68 4.62
C ASP A 82 8.34 4.47 4.71
N MET A 83 8.19 3.62 5.73
CA MET A 83 8.97 2.38 5.87
C MET A 83 8.70 1.40 4.74
N LEU A 84 7.43 1.17 4.39
CA LEU A 84 7.06 0.28 3.29
C LEU A 84 7.58 0.78 1.93
N LEU A 85 7.59 2.10 1.72
CA LEU A 85 8.15 2.68 0.50
C LEU A 85 9.68 2.51 0.41
N ALA A 86 10.38 2.62 1.55
CA ALA A 86 11.82 2.40 1.61
C ALA A 86 12.21 0.91 1.40
N GLU A 87 11.42 -0.04 1.90
CA GLU A 87 11.63 -1.48 1.61
C GLU A 87 11.58 -1.77 0.10
N VAL A 88 10.65 -1.12 -0.61
CA VAL A 88 10.47 -1.31 -2.06
C VAL A 88 11.64 -0.73 -2.86
N SER A 89 12.24 0.39 -2.45
CA SER A 89 13.39 0.96 -3.16
C SER A 89 14.67 0.12 -3.02
N VAL A 90 14.90 -0.49 -1.86
CA VAL A 90 16.13 -1.28 -1.60
C VAL A 90 16.11 -2.61 -2.34
N SER A 91 14.94 -3.25 -2.50
CA SER A 91 14.80 -4.54 -3.19
C SER A 91 15.10 -4.48 -4.70
N SER A 92 15.18 -3.29 -5.32
CA SER A 92 15.44 -3.13 -6.75
C SER A 92 16.90 -2.79 -7.11
N GLU A 93 17.79 -2.60 -6.11
CA GLU A 93 19.18 -2.15 -6.35
C GLU A 93 20.25 -3.25 -6.19
N GLU A 94 19.90 -4.48 -5.83
CA GLU A 94 20.87 -5.59 -5.74
C GLU A 94 20.93 -6.44 -7.02
N THR A 95 21.78 -6.02 -7.97
CA THR A 95 22.49 -6.96 -8.86
C THR A 95 23.99 -6.79 -8.65
N PRO A 96 24.72 -7.77 -8.08
CA PRO A 96 26.16 -7.78 -8.20
C PRO A 96 26.51 -8.05 -9.67
N ASP A 97 26.99 -6.99 -10.32
CA ASP A 97 27.61 -7.00 -11.64
C ASP A 97 28.82 -7.95 -11.59
N VAL A 98 28.68 -9.13 -12.19
CA VAL A 98 29.81 -10.06 -12.35
C VAL A 98 30.69 -9.49 -13.45
N PRO A 99 31.96 -9.14 -13.20
CA PRO A 99 32.82 -8.71 -14.28
C PRO A 99 33.05 -9.90 -15.21
N GLU A 100 32.60 -9.76 -16.46
CA GLU A 100 33.01 -10.55 -17.61
C GLU A 100 34.54 -10.50 -17.70
N SER A 101 35.21 -11.55 -17.23
CA SER A 101 36.63 -11.74 -17.54
C SER A 101 36.74 -12.44 -18.88
N ASP A 102 36.90 -11.63 -19.93
CA ASP A 102 37.60 -12.02 -21.14
C ASP A 102 38.95 -12.64 -20.75
N ASN A 103 39.23 -13.85 -21.22
CA ASN A 103 40.61 -14.27 -21.39
C ASN A 103 40.77 -14.99 -22.72
N ALA A 104 41.22 -14.20 -23.70
CA ALA A 104 41.70 -14.68 -24.98
C ALA A 104 43.19 -15.05 -24.92
N SER A 105 43.56 -15.98 -25.80
CA SER A 105 44.89 -16.23 -26.40
C SER A 105 45.92 -17.10 -25.66
N GLU A 106 46.16 -18.27 -26.28
CA GLU A 106 47.43 -18.93 -26.62
C GLU A 106 48.74 -18.46 -25.94
N GLU A 107 49.56 -19.44 -25.48
CA GLU A 107 50.94 -19.59 -25.98
C GLU A 107 51.53 -21.00 -25.72
N MET A 108 52.24 -21.50 -26.74
CA MET A 108 53.00 -22.75 -26.82
C MET A 108 54.21 -22.80 -25.86
N LYS A 109 54.45 -23.99 -25.28
CA LYS A 109 55.75 -24.71 -25.11
C LYS A 109 55.48 -25.90 -24.16
N LYS A 110 55.81 -27.15 -24.48
CA LYS A 110 57.10 -27.67 -24.94
C LYS A 110 56.91 -29.09 -25.46
#